data_AF-A0A951XU86-F1
#
_entry.id   AF-A0A951XU86-F1
#
_cell.length_a   1.000
_cell.length_b   1.000
_cell.length_c   1.000
_cell.angle_alpha   90.00
_cell.angle_beta   90.00
_cell.angle_gamma   90.00
#
_symmetry.space_group_name_H-M   'P 1'
#
loop_
_entity.id
_entity.type
_entity.pdbx_description
1 polymer ?
#
loop_
_entity_poly.entity_id
_entity_poly.type
_entity_poly.pdbx_seq_one_letter_code
_entity_poly.pdbx_strand_id
1 'polypeptide(L)'
;MILISVAAAPADTVTIGSAKDNTLYEDPDGQLSNGAGVRFFAGRTAIPEIRRGLIEFDIVAAVPPGATVNSVTLRLRMSRTIAGPQPVSLHRVLAEWGEGAANAPGEEGAGIQAEPGDATWLHTYYPDQYWATPGGDFAPEPSATTMVDQIGVYTWSSPQMVADVQAWLNQPDSNHGWMLRGNEIDIKTAKRFDTKETVIVNNRPALIIDFTPGGTACAGDADGDGDTDQSDLGLLLQHFGQEVPPGTGGDLNDDGVVNQSDLGILLGDFPCPA
;
A
#
# COMPACT_ATOMS: atom_id res chain seq x y z
N MET A 1 9.25 37.94 20.73
CA MET A 1 8.80 37.06 19.64
C MET A 1 9.79 35.91 19.59
N ILE A 2 9.48 34.84 20.32
CA ILE A 2 10.31 33.62 20.32
C ILE A 2 9.93 32.87 19.05
N LEU A 3 10.88 32.69 18.15
CA LEU A 3 10.74 31.81 17.00
C LEU A 3 10.97 30.39 17.52
N ILE A 4 9.89 29.63 17.69
CA ILE A 4 9.97 28.19 17.90
C ILE A 4 10.37 27.60 16.54
N SER A 5 11.62 27.13 16.44
CA SER A 5 12.08 26.36 15.29
C SER A 5 11.60 24.93 15.49
N VAL A 6 10.49 24.56 14.87
CA VAL A 6 10.06 23.16 14.78
C VAL A 6 11.09 22.45 13.90
N ALA A 7 11.91 21.58 14.48
CA ALA A 7 12.75 20.68 13.71
C ALA A 7 11.81 19.71 12.98
N ALA A 8 11.86 19.67 11.64
CA ALA A 8 11.11 18.70 10.88
C ALA A 8 11.62 17.29 11.23
N ALA A 9 10.71 16.37 11.53
CA ALA A 9 11.06 14.96 11.73
C ALA A 9 11.81 14.43 10.51
N PRO A 10 12.84 13.57 10.70
CA PRO A 10 13.56 12.99 9.56
C PRO A 10 12.61 12.13 8.72
N ALA A 11 12.78 12.15 7.41
CA ALA A 11 12.08 11.21 6.53
C ALA A 11 12.61 9.78 6.79
N ASP A 12 11.70 8.82 6.74
CA ASP A 12 11.98 7.39 6.83
C ASP A 12 11.47 6.65 5.58
N THR A 13 11.99 5.46 5.32
CA THR A 13 11.66 4.66 4.16
C THR A 13 11.34 3.22 4.56
N VAL A 14 10.18 2.72 4.10
CA VAL A 14 9.78 1.32 4.23
C VAL A 14 9.67 0.63 2.87
N THR A 15 9.85 -0.69 2.87
CA THR A 15 9.61 -1.56 1.71
C THR A 15 8.62 -2.65 2.09
N ILE A 16 7.47 -2.66 1.41
CA ILE A 16 6.32 -3.51 1.71
C ILE A 16 6.14 -4.51 0.55
N GLY A 17 5.97 -5.81 0.86
CA GLY A 17 5.57 -6.81 -0.14
C GLY A 17 4.07 -6.76 -0.43
N SER A 18 3.61 -7.31 -1.57
CA SER A 18 2.16 -7.38 -1.81
C SER A 18 1.47 -8.25 -0.76
N ALA A 19 0.33 -7.77 -0.28
CA ALA A 19 -0.55 -8.45 0.66
C ALA A 19 -1.55 -9.35 -0.09
N LYS A 20 -2.09 -8.87 -1.22
CA LYS A 20 -2.93 -9.63 -2.16
C LYS A 20 -2.46 -9.38 -3.58
N ASP A 21 -2.54 -10.38 -4.45
CA ASP A 21 -2.45 -10.21 -5.89
C ASP A 21 -3.28 -11.26 -6.65
N ASN A 22 -3.75 -10.92 -7.86
CA ASN A 22 -4.54 -11.83 -8.69
C ASN A 22 -4.51 -11.38 -10.16
N THR A 23 -4.94 -12.25 -11.08
CA THR A 23 -5.25 -11.89 -12.46
C THR A 23 -6.75 -12.01 -12.73
N LEU A 24 -7.35 -10.94 -13.25
CA LEU A 24 -8.66 -10.99 -13.88
C LEU A 24 -8.50 -11.46 -15.32
N TYR A 25 -8.98 -12.67 -15.60
CA TYR A 25 -9.00 -13.27 -16.93
C TYR A 25 -10.32 -12.94 -17.61
N GLU A 26 -10.31 -12.21 -18.72
CA GLU A 26 -11.53 -11.96 -19.49
C GLU A 26 -12.19 -13.29 -19.88
N ASP A 27 -13.34 -13.52 -19.27
CA ASP A 27 -14.15 -14.72 -19.41
C ASP A 27 -15.63 -14.31 -19.26
N PRO A 28 -16.47 -14.53 -20.29
CA PRO A 28 -17.90 -14.21 -20.23
C PRO A 28 -18.66 -14.90 -19.11
N ASP A 29 -18.17 -16.04 -18.63
CA ASP A 29 -18.78 -16.79 -17.53
C ASP A 29 -18.15 -16.46 -16.16
N GLY A 30 -17.06 -15.67 -16.15
CA GLY A 30 -16.38 -15.20 -14.94
C GLY A 30 -15.82 -16.32 -14.07
N GLN A 31 -15.38 -17.43 -14.64
CA GLN A 31 -14.94 -18.66 -13.97
C GLN A 31 -13.43 -18.74 -13.75
N LEU A 32 -12.64 -17.77 -14.20
CA LEU A 32 -11.18 -17.88 -14.19
C LEU A 32 -10.53 -16.88 -13.23
N SER A 33 -9.56 -17.39 -12.45
CA SER A 33 -8.75 -16.64 -11.47
C SER A 33 -7.34 -17.23 -11.36
N ASN A 34 -6.43 -16.53 -10.67
CA ASN A 34 -5.09 -17.00 -10.32
C ASN A 34 -4.50 -16.24 -9.11
N GLY A 35 -5.18 -16.24 -7.97
CA GLY A 35 -4.73 -15.54 -6.76
C GLY A 35 -3.57 -16.20 -6.00
N ALA A 36 -3.37 -17.50 -6.17
CA ALA A 36 -2.27 -18.26 -5.55
C ALA A 36 -1.18 -18.68 -6.55
N GLY A 37 -1.22 -18.13 -7.77
CA GLY A 37 -0.22 -18.37 -8.81
C GLY A 37 1.06 -17.57 -8.59
N VAL A 38 2.15 -17.97 -9.24
CA VAL A 38 3.42 -17.23 -9.14
C VAL A 38 3.52 -16.06 -10.14
N ARG A 39 2.53 -15.90 -11.03
CA ARG A 39 2.50 -14.85 -12.05
C ARG A 39 1.12 -14.20 -12.19
N PHE A 40 1.17 -12.92 -12.53
CA PHE A 40 0.00 -12.14 -12.90
C PHE A 40 0.21 -11.36 -14.20
N PHE A 41 -0.88 -10.95 -14.86
CA PHE A 41 -0.85 -10.53 -16.25
C PHE A 41 -1.58 -9.21 -16.50
N ALA A 42 -1.06 -8.42 -17.44
CA ALA A 42 -1.72 -7.21 -17.93
C ALA A 42 -1.64 -7.10 -19.46
N GLY A 43 -2.73 -6.69 -20.10
CA GLY A 43 -2.82 -6.50 -21.56
C GLY A 43 -3.60 -7.61 -22.25
N ARG A 44 -3.42 -7.74 -23.57
CA ARG A 44 -4.23 -8.61 -24.43
C ARG A 44 -3.41 -9.76 -24.99
N THR A 45 -3.95 -10.98 -24.93
CA THR A 45 -3.21 -12.17 -25.38
C THR A 45 -3.23 -12.32 -26.91
N ALA A 46 -2.63 -13.40 -27.43
CA ALA A 46 -2.66 -13.73 -28.87
C ALA A 46 -4.02 -14.27 -29.32
N ILE A 47 -4.75 -14.92 -28.41
CA ILE A 47 -6.19 -15.14 -28.51
C ILE A 47 -6.79 -13.93 -27.79
N PRO A 48 -7.61 -13.09 -28.44
CA PRO A 48 -7.74 -11.66 -28.12
C PRO A 48 -8.54 -11.33 -26.83
N GLU A 49 -8.37 -12.13 -25.79
CA GLU A 49 -8.85 -11.95 -24.43
C GLU A 49 -7.93 -11.01 -23.64
N ILE A 50 -8.55 -10.27 -22.72
CA ILE A 50 -7.88 -9.31 -21.83
C ILE A 50 -7.43 -9.99 -20.54
N ARG A 51 -6.32 -9.49 -19.98
CA ARG A 51 -5.82 -9.79 -18.64
C ARG A 51 -5.57 -8.48 -17.91
N ARG A 52 -5.97 -8.42 -16.64
CA ARG A 52 -5.69 -7.30 -15.73
C ARG A 52 -5.12 -7.85 -14.43
N GLY A 53 -4.07 -7.24 -13.91
CA GLY A 53 -3.50 -7.63 -12.63
C GLY A 53 -4.17 -6.84 -11.51
N LEU A 54 -4.45 -7.46 -10.37
CA LEU A 54 -4.78 -6.78 -9.12
C LEU A 54 -3.62 -6.95 -8.15
N ILE A 55 -3.31 -5.91 -7.38
CA ILE A 55 -2.27 -5.94 -6.37
C ILE A 55 -2.58 -4.97 -5.25
N GLU A 56 -2.47 -5.42 -4.00
CA GLU A 56 -2.72 -4.63 -2.80
C GLU A 56 -1.57 -4.78 -1.80
N PHE A 57 -1.38 -3.77 -0.95
CA PHE A 57 -0.32 -3.69 0.06
C PHE A 57 -0.93 -3.31 1.40
N ASP A 58 -0.43 -3.90 2.48
CA ASP A 58 -0.79 -3.50 3.85
C ASP A 58 0.08 -2.31 4.28
N ILE A 59 -0.47 -1.11 4.11
CA ILE A 59 0.27 0.15 4.30
C ILE A 59 0.31 0.56 5.77
N VAL A 60 -0.82 0.44 6.47
CA VAL A 60 -0.96 0.87 7.88
C VAL A 60 -0.19 -0.01 8.86
N ALA A 61 0.16 -1.25 8.47
CA ALA A 61 1.07 -2.08 9.26
C ALA A 61 2.54 -1.63 9.19
N ALA A 62 2.91 -0.77 8.22
CA ALA A 62 4.29 -0.39 7.95
C ALA A 62 4.56 1.12 8.05
N VAL A 63 3.56 1.97 7.82
CA VAL A 63 3.67 3.42 7.89
C VAL A 63 2.74 3.92 9.00
N PRO A 64 3.26 4.64 10.01
CA PRO A 64 2.45 5.13 11.12
C PRO A 64 1.30 6.05 10.65
N PRO A 65 0.16 6.06 11.37
CA PRO A 65 -0.88 7.05 11.17
C PRO A 65 -0.34 8.49 11.27
N GLY A 66 -1.04 9.43 10.64
CA GLY A 66 -0.63 10.84 10.60
C GLY A 66 0.61 11.15 9.75
N ALA A 67 1.34 10.15 9.26
CA ALA A 67 2.49 10.34 8.38
C ALA A 67 2.13 11.09 7.09
N THR A 68 3.08 11.92 6.66
CA THR A 68 3.05 12.56 5.34
C THR A 68 3.83 11.72 4.36
N VAL A 69 3.17 11.20 3.34
CA VAL A 69 3.81 10.44 2.26
C VAL A 69 4.55 11.40 1.33
N ASN A 70 5.86 11.22 1.21
CA ASN A 70 6.72 12.06 0.39
C ASN A 70 6.86 11.48 -1.02
N SER A 71 7.09 10.17 -1.12
CA SER A 71 7.19 9.48 -2.41
C SER A 71 6.75 8.02 -2.33
N VAL A 72 6.23 7.51 -3.44
CA VAL A 72 5.81 6.12 -3.59
C VAL A 72 6.44 5.56 -4.85
N THR A 73 7.06 4.39 -4.75
CA THR A 73 7.59 3.64 -5.88
C THR A 73 7.12 2.19 -5.82
N LEU A 74 6.31 1.76 -6.79
CA LEU A 74 6.02 0.35 -6.98
C LEU A 74 7.07 -0.26 -7.91
N ARG A 75 7.71 -1.35 -7.48
CA ARG A 75 8.67 -2.13 -8.27
C ARG A 75 8.08 -3.50 -8.60
N LEU A 76 8.03 -3.84 -9.89
CA LEU A 76 7.60 -5.16 -10.37
C LEU A 76 8.63 -5.75 -11.33
N ARG A 77 8.74 -7.09 -11.33
CA ARG A 77 9.54 -7.83 -12.30
C ARG A 77 8.65 -8.32 -13.44
N MET A 78 8.88 -7.83 -14.66
CA MET A 78 8.25 -8.39 -15.86
C MET A 78 9.05 -9.61 -16.35
N SER A 79 8.48 -10.80 -16.25
CA SER A 79 9.18 -12.06 -16.46
C SER A 79 8.94 -12.71 -17.82
N ARG A 80 7.96 -12.23 -18.61
CA ARG A 80 7.71 -12.75 -19.96
C ARG A 80 6.86 -11.81 -20.82
N THR A 81 7.21 -11.72 -22.10
CA THR A 81 6.46 -11.02 -23.14
C THR A 81 6.82 -11.56 -24.52
N ILE A 82 5.93 -11.42 -25.50
CA ILE A 82 6.26 -11.48 -26.93
C ILE A 82 6.07 -10.12 -27.63
N ALA A 83 5.47 -9.16 -26.93
CA ALA A 83 5.26 -7.80 -27.37
C ALA A 83 6.53 -6.96 -27.16
N GLY A 84 6.73 -5.96 -28.02
CA GLY A 84 7.69 -4.87 -27.77
C GLY A 84 7.21 -3.91 -26.66
N PRO A 85 7.65 -2.63 -26.68
CA PRO A 85 7.26 -1.66 -25.66
C PRO A 85 5.74 -1.47 -25.61
N GLN A 86 5.15 -1.57 -24.43
CA GLN A 86 3.72 -1.32 -24.18
C GLN A 86 3.55 -0.43 -22.95
N PRO A 87 2.60 0.52 -22.97
CA PRO A 87 2.23 1.24 -21.77
C PRO A 87 1.52 0.27 -20.80
N VAL A 88 1.95 0.28 -19.55
CA VAL A 88 1.28 -0.42 -18.46
C VAL A 88 0.97 0.60 -17.37
N SER A 89 -0.31 0.73 -17.04
CA SER A 89 -0.85 1.74 -16.15
C SER A 89 -1.37 1.12 -14.87
N LEU A 90 -1.20 1.84 -13.76
CA LEU A 90 -1.85 1.56 -12.48
C LEU A 90 -3.14 2.37 -12.41
N HIS A 91 -4.23 1.73 -12.02
CA HIS A 91 -5.49 2.40 -11.71
C HIS A 91 -5.94 2.01 -10.31
N ARG A 92 -6.32 2.97 -9.47
CA ARG A 92 -6.82 2.67 -8.12
C ARG A 92 -8.10 1.83 -8.20
N VAL A 93 -8.13 0.71 -7.51
CA VAL A 93 -9.31 -0.17 -7.41
C VAL A 93 -10.34 0.48 -6.50
N LEU A 94 -11.62 0.38 -6.85
CA LEU A 94 -12.72 1.09 -6.17
C LEU A 94 -13.65 0.18 -5.36
N ALA A 95 -13.46 -1.13 -5.43
CA ALA A 95 -14.22 -2.11 -4.66
C ALA A 95 -13.28 -3.16 -4.09
N GLU A 96 -13.59 -3.60 -2.87
CA GLU A 96 -12.85 -4.66 -2.20
C GLU A 96 -13.00 -5.99 -2.96
N TRP A 97 -11.96 -6.83 -2.89
CA TRP A 97 -11.86 -8.05 -3.67
C TRP A 97 -11.04 -9.11 -2.94
N GLY A 98 -11.34 -10.37 -3.23
CA GLY A 98 -10.62 -11.50 -2.66
C GLY A 98 -9.54 -12.03 -3.59
N GLU A 99 -8.36 -12.27 -3.05
CA GLU A 99 -7.29 -12.96 -3.77
C GLU A 99 -7.71 -14.40 -4.10
N GLY A 100 -8.10 -15.12 -3.05
CA GLY A 100 -8.59 -16.48 -3.16
C GLY A 100 -7.46 -17.50 -3.38
N ALA A 101 -7.84 -18.73 -3.72
CA ALA A 101 -6.94 -19.90 -3.65
C ALA A 101 -6.63 -20.53 -5.02
N ALA A 102 -7.26 -20.07 -6.10
CA ALA A 102 -6.97 -20.57 -7.44
C ALA A 102 -5.47 -20.43 -7.79
N ASN A 103 -4.89 -21.56 -8.18
CA ASN A 103 -3.48 -21.66 -8.55
C ASN A 103 -3.35 -22.31 -9.94
N ALA A 104 -3.19 -21.48 -10.96
CA ALA A 104 -3.13 -21.94 -12.33
C ALA A 104 -1.80 -22.68 -12.60
N PRO A 105 -1.84 -23.81 -13.36
CA PRO A 105 -0.65 -24.57 -13.64
C PRO A 105 0.19 -23.97 -14.78
N GLY A 106 1.42 -24.46 -14.92
CA GLY A 106 2.25 -24.23 -16.10
C GLY A 106 2.74 -22.79 -16.21
N GLU A 107 2.29 -22.07 -17.25
CA GLU A 107 2.67 -20.67 -17.50
C GLU A 107 1.59 -19.67 -17.09
N GLU A 108 0.47 -20.13 -16.51
CA GLU A 108 -0.58 -19.33 -15.84
C GLU A 108 -1.40 -18.35 -16.68
N GLY A 109 -1.03 -18.10 -17.95
CA GLY A 109 -1.72 -17.12 -18.81
C GLY A 109 -3.17 -17.47 -19.19
N ALA A 110 -3.59 -18.72 -18.95
CA ALA A 110 -4.95 -19.20 -19.18
C ALA A 110 -5.83 -19.19 -17.92
N GLY A 111 -5.25 -18.96 -16.74
CA GLY A 111 -5.95 -19.06 -15.46
C GLY A 111 -6.33 -20.51 -15.11
N ILE A 112 -7.09 -20.66 -14.04
CA ILE A 112 -7.76 -21.90 -13.64
C ILE A 112 -9.15 -21.58 -13.09
N GLN A 113 -9.98 -22.60 -12.93
CA GLN A 113 -11.28 -22.49 -12.28
C GLN A 113 -11.15 -21.74 -10.96
N ALA A 114 -11.93 -20.67 -10.82
CA ALA A 114 -12.01 -19.85 -9.63
C ALA A 114 -12.61 -20.64 -8.47
N GLU A 115 -12.03 -20.43 -7.29
CA GLU A 115 -12.52 -20.96 -6.02
C GLU A 115 -13.38 -19.91 -5.29
N PRO A 116 -14.22 -20.33 -4.33
CA PRO A 116 -15.00 -19.38 -3.54
C PRO A 116 -14.11 -18.33 -2.85
N GLY A 117 -14.42 -17.06 -3.07
CA GLY A 117 -13.66 -15.91 -2.58
C GLY A 117 -12.68 -15.31 -3.58
N ASP A 118 -12.44 -15.95 -4.72
CA ASP A 118 -11.55 -15.41 -5.76
C ASP A 118 -12.17 -14.21 -6.49
N ALA A 119 -11.36 -13.21 -6.83
CA ALA A 119 -11.76 -12.22 -7.82
C ALA A 119 -11.65 -12.79 -9.24
N THR A 120 -12.63 -12.50 -10.08
CA THR A 120 -12.64 -12.90 -11.50
C THR A 120 -13.04 -11.72 -12.36
N TRP A 121 -13.15 -11.91 -13.69
CA TRP A 121 -13.63 -10.85 -14.57
C TRP A 121 -15.00 -10.30 -14.17
N LEU A 122 -15.88 -11.12 -13.60
CA LEU A 122 -17.22 -10.71 -13.20
C LEU A 122 -17.35 -10.49 -11.69
N HIS A 123 -16.54 -11.17 -10.88
CA HIS A 123 -16.75 -11.24 -9.44
C HIS A 123 -15.66 -10.52 -8.64
N THR A 124 -16.06 -9.74 -7.62
CA THR A 124 -15.15 -9.28 -6.55
C THR A 124 -14.80 -10.44 -5.61
N TYR A 125 -15.80 -11.29 -5.32
CA TYR A 125 -15.70 -12.52 -4.57
C TYR A 125 -16.58 -13.58 -5.23
N TYR A 126 -15.96 -14.48 -5.99
CA TYR A 126 -16.64 -15.57 -6.68
C TYR A 126 -17.33 -16.51 -5.67
N PRO A 127 -18.51 -17.07 -5.98
CA PRO A 127 -19.34 -16.80 -7.16
C PRO A 127 -20.43 -15.74 -6.92
N ASP A 128 -20.50 -15.14 -5.72
CA ASP A 128 -21.72 -14.48 -5.26
C ASP A 128 -21.68 -12.94 -5.30
N GLN A 129 -20.49 -12.32 -5.33
CA GLN A 129 -20.35 -10.87 -5.35
C GLN A 129 -19.71 -10.40 -6.65
N TYR A 130 -20.24 -9.31 -7.21
CA TYR A 130 -19.91 -8.82 -8.53
C TYR A 130 -19.24 -7.46 -8.49
N TRP A 131 -18.35 -7.22 -9.47
CA TRP A 131 -17.99 -5.86 -9.86
C TRP A 131 -19.22 -5.14 -10.41
N ALA A 132 -19.28 -3.82 -10.30
CA ALA A 132 -20.29 -3.04 -10.99
C ALA A 132 -20.09 -3.08 -12.51
N THR A 133 -18.83 -3.14 -12.97
CA THR A 133 -18.46 -3.30 -14.38
C THR A 133 -17.58 -4.54 -14.59
N PRO A 134 -17.89 -5.40 -15.59
CA PRO A 134 -16.99 -6.50 -15.97
C PRO A 134 -15.56 -6.03 -16.23
N GLY A 135 -14.61 -6.79 -15.68
CA GLY A 135 -13.18 -6.49 -15.69
C GLY A 135 -12.72 -5.60 -14.54
N GLY A 136 -13.59 -5.32 -13.57
CA GLY A 136 -13.26 -4.64 -12.32
C GLY A 136 -13.64 -3.17 -12.28
N ASP A 137 -13.82 -2.66 -11.05
CA ASP A 137 -14.12 -1.26 -10.79
C ASP A 137 -12.85 -0.50 -10.41
N PHE A 138 -12.49 0.50 -11.22
CA PHE A 138 -11.23 1.24 -11.05
C PHE A 138 -11.40 2.72 -11.45
N ALA A 139 -10.54 3.57 -10.88
CA ALA A 139 -10.49 4.99 -11.23
C ALA A 139 -10.06 5.17 -12.71
N PRO A 140 -10.77 5.98 -13.51
CA PRO A 140 -10.49 6.12 -14.93
C PRO A 140 -9.11 6.77 -15.20
N GLU A 141 -8.70 7.71 -14.36
CA GLU A 141 -7.38 8.31 -14.42
C GLU A 141 -6.32 7.36 -13.82
N PRO A 142 -5.21 7.09 -14.52
CA PRO A 142 -4.17 6.22 -14.00
C PRO A 142 -3.36 6.92 -12.92
N SER A 143 -3.05 6.19 -11.85
CA SER A 143 -2.14 6.62 -10.81
C SER A 143 -0.73 6.79 -11.37
N ALA A 144 -0.27 5.89 -12.23
CA ALA A 144 1.00 6.02 -12.94
C ALA A 144 0.98 5.19 -14.22
N THR A 145 1.87 5.49 -15.16
CA THR A 145 2.07 4.69 -16.37
C THR A 145 3.56 4.56 -16.66
N THR A 146 4.00 3.34 -16.97
CA THR A 146 5.39 3.03 -17.33
C THR A 146 5.42 2.25 -18.64
N MET A 147 6.40 2.54 -19.50
CA MET A 147 6.65 1.76 -20.72
C MET A 147 7.41 0.48 -20.37
N VAL A 148 6.74 -0.66 -20.52
CA VAL A 148 7.29 -1.99 -20.25
C VAL A 148 7.64 -2.68 -21.56
N ASP A 149 8.91 -3.06 -21.73
CA ASP A 149 9.42 -3.65 -22.97
C ASP A 149 9.95 -5.06 -22.73
N GLN A 150 11.27 -5.24 -22.63
CA GLN A 150 11.95 -6.52 -22.47
C GLN A 150 11.86 -7.04 -21.03
N ILE A 151 12.18 -8.32 -20.84
CA ILE A 151 12.23 -8.93 -19.51
C ILE A 151 13.15 -8.09 -18.61
N GLY A 152 12.57 -7.38 -17.65
CA GLY A 152 13.29 -6.48 -16.75
C GLY A 152 12.53 -6.17 -15.45
N VAL A 153 13.16 -5.38 -14.60
CA VAL A 153 12.51 -4.73 -13.45
C VAL A 153 12.02 -3.36 -13.91
N TYR A 154 10.79 -3.02 -13.53
CA TYR A 154 10.15 -1.76 -13.87
C TYR A 154 9.62 -1.10 -12.61
N THR A 155 9.56 0.23 -12.63
CA THR A 155 9.03 1.03 -11.54
C THR A 155 7.92 1.95 -12.00
N TRP A 156 6.97 2.21 -11.11
CA TRP A 156 5.93 3.22 -11.23
C TRP A 156 6.08 4.17 -10.05
N SER A 157 6.10 5.47 -10.34
CA SER A 157 6.12 6.51 -9.33
C SER A 157 5.49 7.77 -9.92
N SER A 158 4.64 8.43 -9.13
CA SER A 158 3.98 9.66 -9.53
C SER A 158 3.41 10.39 -8.32
N PRO A 159 3.05 11.68 -8.46
CA PRO A 159 2.28 12.39 -7.44
C PRO A 159 0.91 11.76 -7.15
N GLN A 160 0.25 11.14 -8.13
CA GLN A 160 -1.04 10.50 -7.91
C GLN A 160 -0.91 9.23 -7.07
N MET A 161 0.19 8.46 -7.22
CA MET A 161 0.46 7.32 -6.32
C MET A 161 0.68 7.78 -4.88
N VAL A 162 1.34 8.93 -4.67
CA VAL A 162 1.45 9.55 -3.34
C VAL A 162 0.08 9.91 -2.79
N ALA A 163 -0.79 10.53 -3.60
CA ALA A 163 -2.15 10.87 -3.19
C ALA A 163 -3.00 9.64 -2.85
N ASP A 164 -2.87 8.55 -3.61
CA ASP A 164 -3.57 7.29 -3.33
C ASP A 164 -3.11 6.69 -2.00
N VAL A 165 -1.80 6.55 -1.77
CA VAL A 165 -1.25 6.00 -0.52
C VAL A 165 -1.57 6.90 0.69
N GLN A 166 -1.50 8.22 0.53
CA GLN A 166 -1.90 9.15 1.59
C GLN A 166 -3.39 8.99 1.93
N ALA A 167 -4.26 8.82 0.92
CA ALA A 167 -5.68 8.60 1.15
C ALA A 167 -5.94 7.28 1.87
N TRP A 168 -5.21 6.21 1.50
CA TRP A 168 -5.30 4.90 2.17
C TRP A 168 -4.78 4.92 3.61
N LEU A 169 -3.73 5.69 3.90
CA LEU A 169 -3.29 5.92 5.27
C LEU A 169 -4.35 6.65 6.11
N ASN A 170 -4.99 7.67 5.52
CA ASN A 170 -6.01 8.45 6.20
C ASN A 170 -7.35 7.70 6.34
N GLN A 171 -7.64 6.76 5.44
CA GLN A 171 -8.87 5.96 5.39
C GLN A 171 -8.53 4.51 4.99
N PRO A 172 -8.08 3.68 5.95
CA PRO A 172 -7.55 2.34 5.66
C PRO A 172 -8.54 1.42 4.96
N ASP A 173 -9.83 1.50 5.29
CA ASP A 173 -10.89 0.69 4.68
C ASP A 173 -11.11 0.98 3.18
N SER A 174 -10.52 2.05 2.64
CA SER A 174 -10.57 2.39 1.21
C SER A 174 -9.41 1.82 0.39
N ASN A 175 -8.48 1.11 1.04
CA ASN A 175 -7.34 0.49 0.39
C ASN A 175 -7.73 -0.84 -0.26
N HIS A 176 -8.01 -0.79 -1.56
CA HIS A 176 -8.25 -1.97 -2.40
C HIS A 176 -7.09 -2.22 -3.38
N GLY A 177 -5.98 -1.49 -3.21
CA GLY A 177 -4.81 -1.55 -4.07
C GLY A 177 -5.00 -0.96 -5.47
N TRP A 178 -4.16 -1.43 -6.40
CA TRP A 178 -4.14 -1.00 -7.80
C TRP A 178 -4.43 -2.14 -8.76
N MET A 179 -5.06 -1.78 -9.87
CA MET A 179 -5.18 -2.60 -11.06
C MET A 179 -4.08 -2.25 -12.06
N LEU A 180 -3.29 -3.25 -12.46
CA LEU A 180 -2.38 -3.17 -13.60
C LEU A 180 -3.15 -3.40 -14.89
N ARG A 181 -3.19 -2.38 -15.76
CA ARG A 181 -3.78 -2.46 -17.11
C ARG A 181 -2.71 -2.23 -18.17
N GLY A 182 -2.66 -3.12 -19.15
CA GLY A 182 -1.82 -2.97 -20.34
C GLY A 182 -2.58 -2.35 -21.51
N ASN A 183 -1.98 -2.35 -22.70
CA ASN A 183 -2.71 -2.07 -23.94
C ASN A 183 -3.73 -3.18 -24.22
N GLU A 184 -5.01 -2.88 -24.09
CA GLU A 184 -6.13 -3.82 -24.31
C GLU A 184 -6.73 -3.68 -25.73
N ILE A 185 -6.18 -2.80 -26.57
CA ILE A 185 -6.68 -2.53 -27.92
C ILE A 185 -6.01 -3.48 -28.91
N ASP A 186 -4.68 -3.47 -28.97
CA ASP A 186 -3.93 -4.32 -29.90
C ASP A 186 -3.82 -5.75 -29.37
N ILE A 187 -3.77 -6.73 -30.27
CA ILE A 187 -3.53 -8.13 -29.90
C ILE A 187 -2.04 -8.35 -29.59
N LYS A 188 -1.72 -9.36 -28.77
CA LYS A 188 -0.33 -9.73 -28.42
C LYS A 188 0.44 -8.61 -27.70
N THR A 189 -0.19 -7.96 -26.75
CA THR A 189 0.40 -6.90 -25.91
C THR A 189 0.70 -7.37 -24.49
N ALA A 190 0.25 -8.58 -24.12
CA ALA A 190 0.32 -9.09 -22.76
C ALA A 190 1.74 -9.06 -22.18
N LYS A 191 1.83 -8.56 -20.94
CA LYS A 191 3.01 -8.59 -20.08
C LYS A 191 2.70 -9.49 -18.88
N ARG A 192 3.66 -10.35 -18.53
CA ARG A 192 3.60 -11.19 -17.33
C ARG A 192 4.54 -10.65 -16.27
N PHE A 193 4.05 -10.55 -15.05
CA PHE A 193 4.80 -10.09 -13.89
C PHE A 193 4.84 -11.18 -12.81
N ASP A 194 5.86 -11.13 -11.96
CA ASP A 194 6.03 -12.06 -10.83
C ASP A 194 5.22 -11.59 -9.61
N THR A 195 4.60 -12.52 -8.87
CA THR A 195 3.76 -12.27 -7.67
C THR A 195 4.49 -12.52 -6.35
N LYS A 196 3.81 -12.39 -5.19
CA LYS A 196 4.39 -12.71 -3.87
C LYS A 196 4.71 -14.20 -3.69
N GLU A 197 4.08 -15.10 -4.44
CA GLU A 197 4.30 -16.55 -4.42
C GLU A 197 5.58 -16.94 -5.16
N THR A 198 6.16 -16.03 -5.95
CA THR A 198 7.38 -16.32 -6.71
C THR A 198 8.51 -16.77 -5.79
N VAL A 199 9.16 -17.88 -6.17
CA VAL A 199 10.23 -18.52 -5.37
C VAL A 199 11.44 -17.59 -5.19
N ILE A 200 11.78 -16.79 -6.20
CA ILE A 200 12.88 -15.83 -6.14
C ILE A 200 12.40 -14.57 -5.44
N VAL A 201 12.74 -14.42 -4.15
CA VAL A 201 12.30 -13.31 -3.29
C VAL A 201 12.60 -11.92 -3.91
N ASN A 202 13.76 -11.75 -4.54
CA ASN A 202 14.15 -10.47 -5.16
C ASN A 202 13.28 -10.07 -6.37
N ASN A 203 12.52 -11.01 -6.95
CA ASN A 203 11.61 -10.73 -8.06
C ASN A 203 10.22 -10.31 -7.59
N ARG A 204 9.88 -10.55 -6.32
CA ARG A 204 8.54 -10.28 -5.79
C ARG A 204 8.21 -8.78 -5.85
N PRO A 205 6.93 -8.43 -5.96
CA PRO A 205 6.48 -7.04 -5.88
C PRO A 205 6.97 -6.34 -4.62
N ALA A 206 7.36 -5.08 -4.75
CA ALA A 206 7.75 -4.25 -3.62
C ALA A 206 7.21 -2.83 -3.79
N LEU A 207 6.48 -2.35 -2.80
CA LEU A 207 6.08 -0.95 -2.65
C LEU A 207 7.05 -0.26 -1.71
N ILE A 208 7.76 0.73 -2.22
CA ILE A 208 8.73 1.52 -1.46
C ILE A 208 8.06 2.87 -1.17
N ILE A 209 7.97 3.23 0.09
CA ILE A 209 7.33 4.46 0.55
C ILE A 209 8.37 5.25 1.34
N ASP A 210 8.65 6.47 0.90
CA ASP A 210 9.32 7.49 1.70
C ASP A 210 8.25 8.36 2.35
N PHE A 211 8.33 8.53 3.66
CA PHE A 211 7.37 9.32 4.42
C PHE A 211 8.09 10.10 5.52
N THR A 212 7.50 11.22 5.89
CA THR A 212 7.85 11.92 7.12
C THR A 212 6.84 11.50 8.17
N PRO A 213 7.26 10.87 9.29
CA PRO A 213 6.36 10.51 10.36
C PRO A 213 5.45 11.67 10.75
N GLY A 214 4.19 11.34 11.05
CA GLY A 214 3.22 12.30 11.53
C GLY A 214 3.75 12.90 12.81
N GLY A 215 3.73 14.22 12.91
CA GLY A 215 4.28 14.92 14.04
C GLY A 215 3.70 16.30 14.16
N THR A 216 2.56 16.41 14.82
CA THR A 216 2.73 16.95 16.17
C THR A 216 3.05 15.72 17.00
N ALA A 217 4.28 15.62 17.52
CA ALA A 217 4.51 14.80 18.70
C ALA A 217 3.33 15.09 19.61
N CYS A 218 2.60 14.07 20.03
CA CYS A 218 1.61 14.29 21.07
C CYS A 218 2.40 15.03 22.16
N ALA A 219 1.96 16.24 22.49
CA ALA A 219 2.72 17.09 23.39
C ALA A 219 2.88 16.37 24.74
N GLY A 220 2.00 15.42 25.04
CA GLY A 220 2.07 14.48 26.14
C GLY A 220 2.94 13.23 25.97
N ASP A 221 3.54 12.98 24.79
CA ASP A 221 4.43 11.84 24.51
C ASP A 221 5.75 12.01 25.26
N ALA A 222 5.79 11.50 26.48
CA ALA A 222 6.90 11.61 27.40
C ALA A 222 7.95 10.50 27.19
N ASP A 223 7.54 9.33 26.70
CA ASP A 223 8.45 8.19 26.47
C ASP A 223 8.95 8.04 25.02
N GLY A 224 8.38 8.82 24.10
CA GLY A 224 8.81 8.98 22.72
C GLY A 224 8.31 7.89 21.78
N ASP A 225 7.24 7.18 22.14
CA ASP A 225 6.69 6.08 21.35
C ASP A 225 5.64 6.52 20.31
N GLY A 226 5.30 7.82 20.29
CA GLY A 226 4.45 8.46 19.30
C GLY A 226 2.98 8.56 19.70
N ASP A 227 2.58 8.15 20.90
CA ASP A 227 1.24 8.35 21.43
C ASP A 227 1.23 9.15 22.76
N THR A 228 0.05 9.37 23.33
CA THR A 228 -0.05 9.85 24.71
C THR A 228 -1.00 8.95 25.45
N ASP A 229 -0.44 8.08 26.29
CA ASP A 229 -1.14 7.06 27.03
C ASP A 229 -0.67 6.91 28.48
N GLN A 230 -1.15 5.87 29.14
CA GLN A 230 -0.85 5.60 30.55
C GLN A 230 0.64 5.39 30.85
N SER A 231 1.46 5.06 29.85
CA SER A 231 2.92 4.90 29.91
C SER A 231 3.58 6.27 30.08
N ASP A 232 3.18 7.27 29.31
CA ASP A 232 3.62 8.66 29.46
C ASP A 232 3.25 9.22 30.83
N LEU A 233 2.00 8.99 31.23
CA LEU A 233 1.54 9.42 32.55
C LEU A 233 2.36 8.72 33.65
N GLY A 234 2.68 7.44 33.46
CA GLY A 234 3.53 6.68 34.35
C GLY A 234 4.94 7.28 34.48
N LEU A 235 5.56 7.65 33.36
CA LEU A 235 6.88 8.26 33.31
C LEU A 235 6.89 9.63 33.98
N LEU A 236 5.91 10.48 33.67
CA LEU A 236 5.74 11.79 34.30
C LEU A 236 5.55 11.66 35.83
N LEU A 237 4.69 10.74 36.27
CA LEU A 237 4.44 10.52 37.70
C LEU A 237 5.66 9.94 38.44
N GLN A 238 6.51 9.17 37.77
CA GLN A 238 7.75 8.64 38.34
C GLN A 238 8.73 9.75 38.74
N HIS A 239 8.73 10.86 38.00
CA HIS A 239 9.63 11.99 38.21
C HIS A 239 8.93 13.24 38.79
N PHE A 240 7.64 13.17 39.09
CA PHE A 240 6.87 14.32 39.56
C PHE A 240 7.49 14.99 40.80
N GLY A 241 7.74 16.29 40.69
CA GLY A 241 8.40 17.12 41.71
C GLY A 241 9.92 17.00 41.75
N GLN A 242 10.56 16.33 40.77
CA GLN A 242 12.01 16.19 40.68
C GLN A 242 12.59 17.15 39.62
N GLU A 243 13.85 17.54 39.83
CA GLU A 243 14.66 18.17 38.79
C GLU A 243 15.23 17.07 37.88
N VAL A 244 15.13 17.28 36.57
CA VAL A 244 15.60 16.37 35.52
C VAL A 244 16.37 17.16 34.46
N PRO A 245 17.24 16.53 33.66
CA PRO A 245 17.72 17.17 32.43
C PRO A 245 16.52 17.64 31.59
N PRO A 246 16.52 18.88 31.07
CA PRO A 246 15.39 19.40 30.30
C PRO A 246 14.97 18.47 29.17
N GLY A 247 13.67 18.21 29.06
CA GLY A 247 13.08 17.36 28.02
C GLY A 247 13.17 15.86 28.30
N THR A 248 13.43 15.45 29.54
CA THR A 248 13.57 14.03 29.92
C THR A 248 12.70 13.69 31.14
N GLY A 249 12.37 12.42 31.31
CA GLY A 249 11.64 11.96 32.51
C GLY A 249 10.25 12.60 32.69
N GLY A 250 9.60 13.04 31.61
CA GLY A 250 8.30 13.71 31.67
C GLY A 250 8.34 15.22 31.93
N ASP A 251 9.49 15.88 31.81
CA ASP A 251 9.58 17.33 31.62
C ASP A 251 9.25 17.66 30.16
N LEU A 252 8.00 18.06 29.92
CA LEU A 252 7.43 18.29 28.59
C LEU A 252 7.50 19.75 28.16
N ASN A 253 7.85 20.66 29.08
CA ASN A 253 8.00 22.09 28.78
C ASN A 253 9.46 22.58 28.74
N ASP A 254 10.43 21.66 28.94
CA ASP A 254 11.86 21.88 28.98
C ASP A 254 12.33 22.87 30.06
N ASP A 255 11.59 23.00 31.17
CA ASP A 255 11.96 23.89 32.28
C ASP A 255 12.91 23.24 33.30
N GLY A 256 13.18 21.94 33.15
CA GLY A 256 14.06 21.14 34.00
C GLY A 256 13.38 20.61 35.26
N VAL A 257 12.07 20.78 35.42
CA VAL A 257 11.31 20.36 36.61
C VAL A 257 9.99 19.70 36.21
N VAL A 258 9.83 18.42 36.50
CA VAL A 258 8.56 17.71 36.23
C VAL A 258 7.48 18.15 37.23
N ASN A 259 6.46 18.86 36.77
CA ASN A 259 5.45 19.49 37.63
C ASN A 259 4.04 19.53 36.98
N GLN A 260 3.15 20.34 37.57
CA GLN A 260 1.77 20.47 37.09
C GLN A 260 1.68 21.05 35.67
N SER A 261 2.69 21.81 35.24
CA SER A 261 2.76 22.35 33.89
C SER A 261 2.92 21.24 32.87
N ASP A 262 3.82 20.28 33.11
CA ASP A 262 4.02 19.10 32.26
C ASP A 262 2.79 18.21 32.26
N LEU A 263 2.19 18.00 33.44
CA LEU A 263 0.93 17.26 33.54
C LEU A 263 -0.19 17.95 32.74
N GLY A 264 -0.18 19.28 32.68
CA GLY A 264 -1.12 20.05 31.87
C GLY A 264 -0.90 19.90 30.37
N ILE A 265 0.34 19.71 29.93
CA ILE A 265 0.69 19.40 28.54
C ILE A 265 0.18 17.99 28.21
N LEU A 266 0.54 17.00 29.02
CA LEU A 266 0.14 15.60 28.83
C LEU A 266 -1.37 15.42 28.83
N LEU A 267 -2.10 16.04 29.77
CA LEU A 267 -3.56 15.96 29.78
C LEU A 267 -4.23 16.80 28.68
N GLY A 268 -3.46 17.64 27.98
CA GLY A 268 -3.96 18.47 26.88
C GLY A 268 -4.36 17.66 25.66
N ASP A 269 -3.76 16.48 25.50
CA ASP A 269 -4.00 15.57 24.38
C ASP A 269 -4.19 14.11 24.80
N PHE A 270 -4.24 13.76 26.09
CA PHE A 270 -4.54 12.40 26.55
C PHE A 270 -6.01 11.96 26.29
N PRO A 271 -6.29 10.86 25.55
CA PRO A 271 -5.33 10.07 24.76
C PRO A 271 -5.09 10.68 23.39
N CYS A 272 -3.84 10.67 22.96
CA CYS A 272 -3.42 11.06 21.61
C CYS A 272 -2.99 9.78 20.92
N PRO A 273 -3.70 9.29 19.89
CA PRO A 273 -3.34 8.03 19.24
C PRO A 273 -2.17 8.23 18.27
N ALA A 274 -1.24 7.26 18.25
CA ALA A 274 -0.20 7.12 17.23
C ALA A 274 -0.74 7.12 15.79
#